data_AF-A0A925Z164-F1
#
_entry.id   AF-A0A925Z164-F1
#
_cell.length_a   1.000
_cell.length_b   1.000
_cell.length_c   1.000
_cell.angle_alpha   90.00
_cell.angle_beta   90.00
_cell.angle_gamma   90.00
#
_symmetry.space_group_name_H-M   'P 1'
#
loop_
_entity.id
_entity.type
_entity.pdbx_description
1 polymer ?
#
loop_
_entity_poly.entity_id
_entity_poly.type
_entity_poly.pdbx_seq_one_letter_code
_entity_poly.pdbx_strand_id
1 'polypeptide(L)'
;AHDAEVIVNDGTASVTLTEYCLSELPEELIPIVAEFLGLALDSLGNFPVDVCLYTDPDIFTGIPSMVGEAGKIYSLTINYNSKTYTAQTKIPELIYLDSVYVKNQPDPDTDSLYRLYGMISDPDTLGNYYRYLTSQNGEPFYTGFASVTDDLFFNGQTFEFTVDRGIAPTEDYNVDTYGYFFTGDTAILKWCVIDQATYTFFTSLEFDSGTDGPFSSATIVQTNISNGGLGIWCGYGVTYDTVYVGE
;
A
#
# COMPACT_ATOMS: atom_id res chain seq x y z
N ALA A 1 18.91 -9.54 -6.01
CA ALA A 1 19.33 -10.65 -6.88
C ALA A 1 19.39 -10.08 -8.28
N HIS A 2 20.55 -10.12 -8.92
CA HIS A 2 20.77 -9.49 -10.21
C HIS A 2 20.51 -10.46 -11.35
N ASP A 3 20.43 -9.95 -12.58
CA ASP A 3 20.34 -10.73 -13.81
C ASP A 3 19.11 -11.66 -13.89
N ALA A 4 18.00 -11.28 -13.23
CA ALA A 4 16.74 -11.97 -13.39
C ALA A 4 16.01 -11.45 -14.64
N GLU A 5 15.41 -12.34 -15.41
CA GLU A 5 14.47 -11.92 -16.45
C GLU A 5 13.08 -11.84 -15.82
N VAL A 6 12.54 -10.62 -15.70
CA VAL A 6 11.24 -10.35 -15.07
C VAL A 6 10.25 -9.88 -16.12
N ILE A 7 9.13 -10.58 -16.25
CA ILE A 7 8.12 -10.34 -17.29
C ILE A 7 6.75 -10.17 -16.63
N VAL A 8 6.04 -9.11 -17.00
CA VAL A 8 4.66 -8.85 -16.61
C VAL A 8 3.74 -9.01 -17.82
N ASN A 9 2.60 -9.66 -17.66
CA ASN A 9 1.61 -9.85 -18.72
C ASN A 9 0.19 -9.52 -18.23
N ASP A 10 -0.54 -8.70 -18.98
CA ASP A 10 -1.91 -8.23 -18.64
C ASP A 10 -3.04 -9.09 -19.27
N GLY A 11 -2.67 -10.25 -19.81
CA GLY A 11 -3.53 -11.14 -20.60
C GLY A 11 -3.48 -10.88 -22.11
N THR A 12 -2.96 -9.73 -22.56
CA THR A 12 -2.91 -9.35 -23.98
C THR A 12 -1.51 -8.96 -24.46
N ALA A 13 -0.79 -8.19 -23.66
CA ALA A 13 0.56 -7.71 -23.90
C ALA A 13 1.50 -8.18 -22.78
N SER A 14 2.79 -8.23 -23.10
CA SER A 14 3.86 -8.51 -22.14
C SER A 14 4.88 -7.38 -22.14
N VAL A 15 5.38 -7.03 -20.96
CA VAL A 15 6.50 -6.11 -20.77
C VAL A 15 7.59 -6.83 -19.97
N THR A 16 8.82 -6.78 -20.47
CA THR A 16 10.00 -7.24 -19.72
C THR A 16 10.55 -6.05 -18.92
N LEU A 17 10.62 -6.21 -17.60
CA LEU A 17 11.11 -5.19 -16.69
C LEU A 17 12.63 -5.08 -16.77
N THR A 18 13.13 -3.86 -16.60
CA THR A 18 14.57 -3.56 -16.56
C THR A 18 15.01 -3.33 -15.12
N GLU A 19 16.18 -3.88 -14.76
CA GLU A 19 16.79 -3.65 -13.44
C GLU A 19 17.44 -2.26 -13.39
N TYR A 20 17.10 -1.50 -12.36
CA TYR A 20 17.73 -0.23 -12.01
C TYR A 20 18.21 -0.29 -10.56
N CYS A 21 19.51 -0.16 -10.34
CA CYS A 21 20.10 -0.09 -9.01
C CYS A 21 20.23 1.38 -8.57
N LEU A 22 19.81 1.70 -7.34
CA LEU A 22 19.84 3.08 -6.83
C LEU A 22 21.25 3.69 -6.86
N SER A 23 22.29 2.88 -6.66
CA SER A 23 23.70 3.27 -6.74
C SER A 23 24.19 3.59 -8.16
N GLU A 24 23.46 3.20 -9.20
CA GLU A 24 23.85 3.35 -10.61
C GLU A 24 22.94 4.33 -11.37
N LEU A 25 22.03 5.00 -10.67
CA LEU A 25 21.13 5.97 -11.29
C LEU A 25 21.88 7.22 -11.77
N PRO A 26 21.54 7.74 -12.96
CA PRO A 26 21.93 9.09 -13.38
C PRO A 26 21.50 10.13 -12.35
N GLU A 27 22.34 11.13 -12.07
CA GLU A 27 22.08 12.19 -11.08
C GLU A 27 20.73 12.89 -11.28
N GLU A 28 20.30 13.05 -12.53
CA GLU A 28 19.02 13.67 -12.91
C GLU A 28 17.79 12.84 -12.52
N LEU A 29 17.93 11.52 -12.37
CA LEU A 29 16.84 10.63 -11.96
C LEU A 29 16.75 10.47 -10.44
N ILE A 30 17.81 10.82 -9.69
CA ILE A 30 17.84 10.62 -8.23
C ILE A 30 16.66 11.33 -7.53
N PRO A 31 16.34 12.62 -7.78
CA PRO A 31 15.22 13.27 -7.12
C PRO A 31 13.87 12.64 -7.49
N ILE A 32 13.69 12.26 -8.75
CA ILE A 32 12.45 11.66 -9.27
C ILE A 32 12.23 10.29 -8.62
N VAL A 33 13.28 9.47 -8.55
CA VAL A 33 13.22 8.15 -7.92
C VAL A 33 13.04 8.26 -6.41
N ALA A 34 13.69 9.24 -5.75
CA ALA A 34 13.51 9.50 -4.33
C ALA A 34 12.07 9.86 -3.98
N GLU A 35 11.47 10.76 -4.75
CA GLU A 35 10.06 11.11 -4.61
C GLU A 35 9.14 9.91 -4.87
N PHE A 36 9.38 9.17 -5.96
CA PHE A 36 8.59 7.99 -6.32
C PHE A 36 8.63 6.88 -5.26
N LEU A 37 9.79 6.65 -4.65
CA LEU A 37 9.97 5.65 -3.60
C LEU A 37 9.61 6.17 -2.19
N GLY A 38 9.34 7.47 -2.05
CA GLY A 38 9.15 8.11 -0.73
C GLY A 38 10.39 8.01 0.16
N LEU A 39 11.58 7.98 -0.43
CA LEU A 39 12.84 7.88 0.30
C LEU A 39 13.47 9.26 0.46
N ALA A 40 13.76 9.65 1.70
CA ALA A 40 14.56 10.84 1.96
C ALA A 40 16.03 10.58 1.60
N LEU A 41 16.61 11.49 0.80
CA LEU A 41 18.04 11.49 0.51
C LEU A 41 18.83 11.97 1.74
N ASP A 42 20.05 11.45 1.90
CA ASP A 42 20.95 11.91 2.94
C ASP A 42 21.49 13.32 2.66
N SER A 43 22.28 13.87 3.59
CA SER A 43 22.87 15.21 3.44
C SER A 43 23.86 15.35 2.27
N LEU A 44 24.26 14.23 1.67
CA LEU A 44 25.13 14.16 0.50
C LEU A 44 24.34 13.88 -0.79
N GLY A 45 23.01 13.77 -0.72
CA GLY A 45 22.14 13.50 -1.85
C GLY A 45 22.05 12.03 -2.26
N ASN A 46 22.49 11.10 -1.41
CA ASN A 46 22.45 9.66 -1.70
C ASN A 46 21.26 8.96 -1.04
N PHE A 47 20.87 7.83 -1.60
CA PHE A 47 19.90 6.95 -0.98
C PHE A 47 20.47 6.30 0.29
N PRO A 48 19.66 6.16 1.36
CA PRO A 48 20.10 5.52 2.60
C PRO A 48 20.23 4.00 2.48
N VAL A 49 19.72 3.43 1.39
CA VAL A 49 19.74 2.00 1.07
C VAL A 49 20.19 1.80 -0.37
N ASP A 50 20.92 0.71 -0.62
CA ASP A 50 21.28 0.29 -1.97
C ASP A 50 20.39 -0.88 -2.37
N VAL A 51 19.35 -0.59 -3.15
CA VAL A 51 18.40 -1.58 -3.65
C VAL A 51 18.31 -1.48 -5.17
N CYS A 52 17.98 -2.61 -5.81
CA CYS A 52 17.69 -2.64 -7.24
C CYS A 52 16.22 -2.98 -7.46
N LEU A 53 15.63 -2.29 -8.43
CA LEU A 53 14.21 -2.36 -8.76
C LEU A 53 14.08 -2.85 -10.19
N TYR A 54 13.23 -3.85 -10.40
CA TYR A 54 12.77 -4.20 -11.75
C TYR A 54 11.52 -3.40 -12.05
N THR A 55 11.58 -2.52 -13.05
CA THR A 55 10.44 -1.68 -13.43
C THR A 55 10.31 -1.56 -14.96
N ASP A 56 9.18 -1.04 -15.40
CA ASP A 56 8.93 -0.72 -16.81
C ASP A 56 10.01 0.27 -17.30
N PRO A 57 10.74 -0.04 -18.39
CA PRO A 57 11.81 0.84 -18.88
C PRO A 57 11.33 2.24 -19.28
N ASP A 58 10.04 2.37 -19.61
CA ASP A 58 9.45 3.63 -20.05
C ASP A 58 8.80 4.41 -18.89
N ILE A 59 8.88 3.92 -17.64
CA ILE A 59 8.22 4.54 -16.48
C ILE A 59 8.65 6.01 -16.27
N PHE A 60 9.90 6.35 -16.60
CA PHE A 60 10.44 7.71 -16.46
C PHE A 60 10.21 8.60 -17.69
N THR A 61 9.64 8.05 -18.77
CA THR A 61 9.31 8.83 -19.98
C THR A 61 7.96 9.55 -19.88
N GLY A 62 7.18 9.25 -18.83
CA GLY A 62 5.82 9.72 -18.65
C GLY A 62 4.76 8.91 -19.42
N ILE A 63 5.17 7.92 -20.21
CA ILE A 63 4.28 7.01 -20.94
C ILE A 63 4.77 5.57 -20.69
N PRO A 64 4.36 4.93 -19.59
CA PRO A 64 4.77 3.56 -19.31
C PRO A 64 4.23 2.60 -20.38
N SER A 65 4.99 1.56 -20.68
CA SER A 65 4.60 0.51 -21.63
C SER A 65 3.39 -0.29 -21.14
N MET A 66 3.14 -0.36 -19.83
CA MET A 66 1.94 -0.96 -19.25
C MET A 66 1.36 -0.12 -18.10
N VAL A 67 0.06 0.14 -18.15
CA VAL A 67 -0.70 0.80 -17.07
C VAL A 67 -1.69 -0.20 -16.47
N GLY A 68 -1.81 -0.19 -15.15
CA GLY A 68 -2.81 -1.00 -14.43
C GLY A 68 -4.24 -0.54 -14.77
N GLU A 69 -5.12 -1.49 -15.09
CA GLU A 69 -6.52 -1.26 -15.39
C GLU A 69 -7.41 -2.07 -14.43
N ALA A 70 -8.46 -1.43 -13.93
CA ALA A 70 -9.47 -2.09 -13.11
C ALA A 70 -10.13 -3.25 -13.85
N GLY A 71 -10.45 -4.31 -13.12
CA GLY A 71 -11.04 -5.53 -13.64
C GLY A 71 -10.06 -6.51 -14.31
N LYS A 72 -8.82 -6.08 -14.63
CA LYS A 72 -7.82 -6.94 -15.29
C LYS A 72 -6.99 -7.79 -14.32
N ILE A 73 -6.41 -8.86 -14.87
CA ILE A 73 -5.52 -9.79 -14.18
C ILE A 73 -4.12 -9.66 -14.78
N TYR A 74 -3.12 -9.56 -13.90
CA TYR A 74 -1.72 -9.41 -14.25
C TYR A 74 -0.92 -10.60 -13.72
N SER A 75 -0.12 -11.21 -14.60
CA SER A 75 0.78 -12.30 -14.25
C SER A 75 2.23 -11.82 -14.26
N LEU A 76 2.99 -12.27 -13.27
CA LEU A 76 4.42 -12.04 -13.11
C LEU A 76 5.15 -13.35 -13.37
N THR A 77 6.20 -13.31 -14.20
CA THR A 77 7.14 -14.40 -14.41
C THR A 77 8.54 -13.91 -14.13
N ILE A 78 9.30 -14.62 -13.29
CA ILE A 78 10.69 -14.31 -12.98
C ILE A 78 11.53 -15.54 -13.32
N ASN A 79 12.45 -15.43 -14.28
CA ASN A 79 13.43 -16.46 -14.56
C ASN A 79 14.77 -16.08 -13.94
N TYR A 80 15.24 -16.89 -12.99
CA TYR A 80 16.49 -16.65 -12.27
C TYR A 80 17.17 -17.97 -11.91
N ASN A 81 18.46 -18.11 -12.22
CA ASN A 81 19.26 -19.31 -11.92
C ASN A 81 18.60 -20.64 -12.34
N SER A 82 18.08 -20.69 -13.57
CA SER A 82 17.35 -21.86 -14.11
C SER A 82 16.09 -22.26 -13.34
N LYS A 83 15.57 -21.37 -12.49
CA LYS A 83 14.27 -21.50 -11.82
C LYS A 83 13.32 -20.44 -12.36
N THR A 84 12.06 -20.79 -12.47
CA THR A 84 10.99 -19.89 -12.88
C THR A 84 10.07 -19.66 -11.69
N TYR A 85 9.83 -18.42 -11.30
CA TYR A 85 8.85 -18.04 -10.29
C TYR A 85 7.69 -17.35 -10.99
N THR A 86 6.49 -17.57 -10.47
CA THR A 86 5.26 -17.05 -11.06
C THR A 86 4.35 -16.52 -9.98
N ALA A 87 3.66 -15.42 -10.26
CA ALA A 87 2.62 -14.90 -9.39
C ALA A 87 1.50 -14.28 -10.25
N GLN A 88 0.33 -14.07 -9.65
CA GLN A 88 -0.80 -13.45 -10.32
C GLN A 88 -1.55 -12.55 -9.34
N THR A 89 -2.03 -11.43 -9.85
CA THR A 89 -2.90 -10.51 -9.10
C THR A 89 -4.02 -9.99 -10.00
N LYS A 90 -5.14 -9.63 -9.40
CA LYS A 90 -6.22 -8.90 -10.05
C LYS A 90 -6.23 -7.47 -9.50
N ILE A 91 -6.35 -6.49 -10.38
CA ILE A 91 -6.77 -5.14 -9.98
C ILE A 91 -8.30 -5.16 -9.96
N PRO A 92 -8.96 -5.12 -8.79
CA PRO A 92 -10.42 -5.19 -8.75
C PRO A 92 -11.07 -3.96 -9.35
N GLU A 93 -12.38 -4.05 -9.60
CA GLU A 93 -13.19 -2.86 -9.88
C GLU A 93 -13.19 -1.92 -8.67
N LEU A 94 -13.24 -0.62 -8.94
CA LEU A 94 -13.25 0.38 -7.87
C LEU A 94 -14.59 0.38 -7.14
N ILE A 95 -14.51 0.39 -5.81
CA ILE A 95 -15.63 0.59 -4.91
C ILE A 95 -15.32 1.86 -4.13
N TYR A 96 -16.09 2.91 -4.43
CA TYR A 96 -15.87 4.24 -3.90
C TYR A 96 -16.45 4.35 -2.49
N LEU A 97 -15.81 5.17 -1.66
CA LEU A 97 -16.41 5.62 -0.42
C LEU A 97 -17.54 6.61 -0.74
N ASP A 98 -18.65 6.50 0.00
CA ASP A 98 -19.78 7.42 -0.12
C ASP A 98 -19.41 8.80 0.43
N SER A 99 -18.62 8.82 1.51
CA SER A 99 -18.11 10.04 2.14
C SER A 99 -16.91 9.76 3.03
N VAL A 100 -16.04 10.76 3.15
CA VAL A 100 -14.94 10.78 4.11
C VAL A 100 -15.03 12.08 4.93
N TYR A 101 -14.95 11.99 6.24
CA TYR A 101 -15.09 13.14 7.13
C TYR A 101 -14.41 12.90 8.48
N VAL A 102 -14.32 13.93 9.33
CA VAL A 102 -13.70 13.84 10.66
C VAL A 102 -14.71 14.10 11.79
N LYS A 103 -14.49 13.46 12.94
CA LYS A 103 -15.21 13.75 14.20
C LYS A 103 -14.19 14.08 15.29
N ASN A 104 -14.46 15.13 16.08
CA ASN A 104 -13.67 15.47 17.27
C ASN A 104 -13.81 14.37 18.33
N GLN A 105 -12.75 14.11 19.08
CA GLN A 105 -12.81 13.28 20.28
C GLN A 105 -13.75 13.90 21.33
N PRO A 106 -14.74 13.15 21.85
CA PRO A 106 -15.66 13.68 22.86
C PRO A 106 -15.01 14.10 24.19
N ASP A 107 -13.75 13.75 24.45
CA ASP A 107 -13.04 14.17 25.66
C ASP A 107 -12.58 15.64 25.56
N PRO A 108 -13.08 16.56 26.43
CA PRO A 108 -12.72 17.97 26.43
C PRO A 108 -11.23 18.25 26.61
N ASP A 109 -10.48 17.35 27.25
CA ASP A 109 -9.03 17.50 27.44
C ASP A 109 -8.24 17.18 26.14
N THR A 110 -8.92 16.68 25.09
CA THR A 110 -8.37 16.34 23.77
C THR A 110 -9.09 17.03 22.61
N ASP A 111 -9.66 18.22 22.82
CA ASP A 111 -10.44 18.97 21.82
C ASP A 111 -9.67 19.28 20.51
N SER A 112 -8.34 19.10 20.49
CA SER A 112 -7.51 19.19 19.28
C SER A 112 -7.40 17.89 18.47
N LEU A 113 -7.94 16.76 18.96
CA LEU A 113 -7.83 15.45 18.31
C LEU A 113 -9.09 15.09 17.52
N TYR A 114 -8.86 14.62 16.30
CA TYR A 114 -9.90 14.24 15.36
C TYR A 114 -9.62 12.84 14.82
N ARG A 115 -10.69 12.06 14.64
CA ARG A 115 -10.62 10.76 13.96
C ARG A 115 -11.30 10.85 12.61
N LEU A 116 -10.69 10.25 11.60
CA LEU A 116 -11.23 10.16 10.26
C LEU A 116 -12.20 8.98 10.17
N TYR A 117 -13.30 9.18 9.46
CA TYR A 117 -14.37 8.22 9.24
C TYR A 117 -14.61 8.08 7.75
N GLY A 118 -14.78 6.83 7.31
CA GLY A 118 -15.27 6.50 5.98
C GLY A 118 -16.68 5.93 6.06
N MET A 119 -17.54 6.32 5.13
CA MET A 119 -18.81 5.64 4.86
C MET A 119 -18.67 4.90 3.53
N ILE A 120 -19.06 3.64 3.49
CA ILE A 120 -19.05 2.82 2.29
C ILE A 120 -20.39 2.09 2.14
N SER A 121 -20.89 2.03 0.91
CA SER A 121 -21.98 1.15 0.50
C SER A 121 -21.39 -0.01 -0.29
N ASP A 122 -21.19 -1.13 0.38
CA ASP A 122 -20.55 -2.31 -0.19
C ASP A 122 -21.52 -3.05 -1.13
N PRO A 123 -21.09 -3.45 -2.35
CA PRO A 123 -21.90 -4.27 -3.24
C PRO A 123 -22.28 -5.61 -2.60
N ASP A 124 -23.38 -6.23 -3.01
CA ASP A 124 -23.79 -7.55 -2.48
C ASP A 124 -22.93 -8.72 -2.98
N THR A 125 -21.86 -8.42 -3.73
CA THR A 125 -20.94 -9.40 -4.30
C THR A 125 -19.87 -9.75 -3.29
N LEU A 126 -19.93 -10.98 -2.76
CA LEU A 126 -18.96 -11.48 -1.79
C LEU A 126 -17.52 -11.43 -2.30
N GLY A 127 -16.60 -11.14 -1.37
CA GLY A 127 -15.16 -11.28 -1.58
C GLY A 127 -14.49 -9.99 -2.03
N ASN A 128 -15.02 -8.83 -1.63
CA ASN A 128 -14.29 -7.58 -1.73
C ASN A 128 -13.35 -7.46 -0.54
N TYR A 129 -12.10 -7.12 -0.86
CA TYR A 129 -11.08 -6.87 0.14
C TYR A 129 -10.61 -5.44 0.00
N TYR A 130 -10.41 -4.80 1.14
CA TYR A 130 -10.06 -3.38 1.19
C TYR A 130 -8.77 -3.15 1.93
N ARG A 131 -8.10 -2.06 1.55
CA ARG A 131 -6.98 -1.52 2.30
C ARG A 131 -7.04 0.00 2.31
N TYR A 132 -6.58 0.60 3.41
CA TYR A 132 -6.40 2.05 3.46
C TYR A 132 -4.97 2.42 3.85
N LEU A 133 -4.55 3.59 3.38
CA LEU A 133 -3.37 4.29 3.87
C LEU A 133 -3.73 5.76 4.06
N THR A 134 -3.05 6.44 4.97
CA THR A 134 -3.24 7.88 5.17
C THR A 134 -1.92 8.64 5.04
N SER A 135 -2.02 9.85 4.52
CA SER A 135 -0.95 10.85 4.50
C SER A 135 -1.42 12.06 5.30
N GLN A 136 -0.50 12.66 6.04
CA GLN A 136 -0.73 13.84 6.87
C GLN A 136 0.19 14.95 6.37
N ASN A 137 -0.34 16.13 6.04
CA ASN A 137 0.44 17.32 5.71
C ASN A 137 1.50 17.13 4.61
N GLY A 138 1.24 16.21 3.66
CA GLY A 138 2.15 15.92 2.54
C GLY A 138 3.22 14.86 2.83
N GLU A 139 3.20 14.25 4.02
CA GLU A 139 4.03 13.08 4.35
C GLU A 139 3.70 11.88 3.43
N PRO A 140 4.59 10.88 3.32
CA PRO A 140 4.27 9.63 2.62
C PRO A 140 3.02 8.93 3.17
N PHE A 141 2.45 8.03 2.36
CA PHE A 141 1.32 7.23 2.81
C PHE A 141 1.78 6.12 3.74
N TYR A 142 1.21 6.09 4.94
CA TYR A 142 1.46 5.07 5.95
C TYR A 142 0.19 4.31 6.29
N THR A 143 0.36 3.12 6.87
CA THR A 143 -0.74 2.28 7.35
C THR A 143 -0.95 2.45 8.85
N GLY A 144 -2.19 2.27 9.30
CA GLY A 144 -2.46 1.93 10.71
C GLY A 144 -2.02 0.49 11.03
N PHE A 145 -2.27 0.04 12.26
CA PHE A 145 -1.92 -1.33 12.70
C PHE A 145 -2.80 -2.40 12.08
N ALA A 146 -4.04 -2.04 11.72
CA ALA A 146 -4.95 -2.88 10.99
C ALA A 146 -5.41 -2.09 9.75
N SER A 147 -4.73 -2.31 8.62
CA SER A 147 -4.97 -1.54 7.40
C SER A 147 -5.82 -2.27 6.37
N VAL A 148 -5.97 -3.58 6.52
CA VAL A 148 -6.75 -4.45 5.61
C VAL A 148 -8.04 -4.96 6.24
N THR A 149 -9.07 -5.13 5.41
CA THR A 149 -10.37 -5.66 5.85
C THR A 149 -11.04 -6.52 4.78
N ASP A 150 -11.83 -7.48 5.24
CA ASP A 150 -12.69 -8.36 4.44
C ASP A 150 -14.16 -7.95 4.65
N ASP A 151 -14.95 -7.90 3.57
CA ASP A 151 -16.34 -7.45 3.57
C ASP A 151 -17.33 -8.40 4.25
N LEU A 152 -16.89 -9.59 4.68
CA LEU A 152 -17.75 -10.66 5.21
C LEU A 152 -18.81 -10.21 6.23
N PHE A 153 -18.53 -9.17 7.03
CA PHE A 153 -19.46 -8.67 8.05
C PHE A 153 -20.36 -7.50 7.59
N PHE A 154 -20.04 -6.85 6.49
CA PHE A 154 -20.77 -5.68 5.96
C PHE A 154 -21.15 -5.80 4.48
N ASN A 155 -20.99 -6.98 3.86
CA ASN A 155 -21.35 -7.24 2.47
C ASN A 155 -22.79 -6.84 2.16
N GLY A 156 -22.99 -6.04 1.11
CA GLY A 156 -24.31 -5.52 0.73
C GLY A 156 -24.92 -4.49 1.70
N GLN A 157 -24.15 -3.95 2.63
CA GLN A 157 -24.60 -2.98 3.63
C GLN A 157 -23.86 -1.64 3.48
N THR A 158 -24.50 -0.59 3.99
CA THR A 158 -23.82 0.69 4.23
C THR A 158 -23.23 0.67 5.63
N PHE A 159 -21.92 0.89 5.75
CA PHE A 159 -21.19 0.82 7.00
C PHE A 159 -20.26 2.01 7.19
N GLU A 160 -20.20 2.50 8.43
CA GLU A 160 -19.28 3.55 8.85
C GLU A 160 -18.10 2.89 9.58
N PHE A 161 -16.88 3.21 9.15
CA PHE A 161 -15.65 2.73 9.77
C PHE A 161 -14.73 3.89 10.14
N THR A 162 -13.89 3.65 11.14
CA THR A 162 -12.82 4.58 11.51
C THR A 162 -11.58 4.30 10.69
N VAL A 163 -10.86 5.36 10.37
CA VAL A 163 -9.57 5.31 9.71
C VAL A 163 -8.54 5.92 10.64
N ASP A 164 -7.55 5.12 11.01
CA ASP A 164 -6.45 5.58 11.83
C ASP A 164 -5.42 6.35 10.98
N ARG A 165 -4.88 7.43 11.55
CA ARG A 165 -3.65 8.05 11.04
C ARG A 165 -2.53 7.01 11.00
N GLY A 166 -1.94 6.85 9.83
CA GLY A 166 -0.82 5.95 9.59
C GLY A 166 0.45 6.47 10.23
N ILE A 167 1.35 5.56 10.59
CA ILE A 167 2.61 5.88 11.26
C ILE A 167 3.76 5.25 10.48
N ALA A 168 4.85 6.01 10.32
CA ALA A 168 6.03 5.49 9.68
C ALA A 168 6.55 4.27 10.46
N PRO A 169 6.98 3.17 9.80
CA PRO A 169 7.44 1.97 10.50
C PRO A 169 8.59 2.18 11.48
N THR A 170 9.35 3.27 11.32
CA THR A 170 10.50 3.64 12.14
C THR A 170 10.17 4.65 13.25
N GLU A 171 8.95 5.14 13.32
CA GLU A 171 8.52 6.18 14.26
C GLU A 171 7.93 5.54 15.53
N ASP A 172 8.37 6.03 16.70
CA ASP A 172 7.72 5.71 17.97
C ASP A 172 6.35 6.41 18.04
N TYR A 173 5.32 5.69 18.49
CA TYR A 173 3.98 6.24 18.59
C TYR A 173 3.57 6.50 20.04
N ASN A 174 2.82 7.58 20.25
CA ASN A 174 2.15 7.84 21.52
C ASN A 174 0.76 7.17 21.50
N VAL A 175 0.55 6.24 22.43
CA VAL A 175 -0.69 5.48 22.62
C VAL A 175 -1.93 6.35 22.81
N ASP A 176 -1.79 7.53 23.42
CA ASP A 176 -2.92 8.43 23.70
C ASP A 176 -3.37 9.19 22.44
N THR A 177 -2.47 9.37 21.48
CA THR A 177 -2.72 10.15 20.25
C THR A 177 -2.75 9.28 18.99
N TYR A 178 -2.55 7.96 19.13
CA TYR A 178 -2.51 7.03 18.02
C TYR A 178 -3.84 7.04 17.24
N GLY A 179 -3.72 7.05 15.91
CA GLY A 179 -4.87 7.03 15.01
C GLY A 179 -5.62 8.35 14.87
N TYR A 180 -5.24 9.40 15.62
CA TYR A 180 -5.84 10.73 15.51
C TYR A 180 -5.01 11.66 14.62
N PHE A 181 -5.72 12.62 14.02
CA PHE A 181 -5.21 13.82 13.39
C PHE A 181 -5.42 15.02 14.32
N PHE A 182 -4.69 16.10 14.09
CA PHE A 182 -4.78 17.32 14.88
C PHE A 182 -5.52 18.42 14.09
N THR A 183 -6.17 19.34 14.82
CA THR A 183 -6.73 20.55 14.21
C THR A 183 -5.69 21.28 13.36
N GLY A 184 -6.08 21.63 12.12
CA GLY A 184 -5.23 22.28 11.13
C GLY A 184 -4.50 21.32 10.19
N ASP A 185 -4.56 20.01 10.44
CA ASP A 185 -3.97 19.03 9.53
C ASP A 185 -4.76 18.93 8.22
N THR A 186 -4.04 18.61 7.15
CA THR A 186 -4.61 18.07 5.92
C THR A 186 -4.36 16.56 5.88
N ALA A 187 -5.44 15.78 5.88
CA ALA A 187 -5.39 14.33 5.81
C ALA A 187 -5.79 13.87 4.40
N ILE A 188 -5.00 12.97 3.80
CA ILE A 188 -5.35 12.32 2.54
C ILE A 188 -5.57 10.83 2.82
N LEU A 189 -6.76 10.33 2.48
CA LEU A 189 -7.09 8.92 2.51
C LEU A 189 -6.82 8.29 1.15
N LYS A 190 -5.91 7.33 1.09
CA LYS A 190 -5.73 6.42 -0.05
C LYS A 190 -6.54 5.15 0.21
N TRP A 191 -7.73 5.10 -0.38
CA TRP A 191 -8.62 3.94 -0.30
C TRP A 191 -8.32 2.97 -1.44
N CYS A 192 -8.24 1.68 -1.12
CA CYS A 192 -7.85 0.65 -2.06
C CYS A 192 -8.81 -0.54 -2.03
N VAL A 193 -9.15 -1.04 -3.22
CA VAL A 193 -9.73 -2.37 -3.41
C VAL A 193 -8.63 -3.31 -3.89
N ILE A 194 -8.50 -4.46 -3.24
CA ILE A 194 -7.42 -5.43 -3.46
C ILE A 194 -7.98 -6.84 -3.66
N ASP A 195 -7.16 -7.75 -4.20
CA ASP A 195 -7.54 -9.15 -4.32
C ASP A 195 -7.25 -9.94 -3.02
N GLN A 196 -7.80 -11.17 -2.95
CA GLN A 196 -7.67 -12.03 -1.79
C GLN A 196 -6.22 -12.37 -1.44
N ALA A 197 -5.36 -12.55 -2.45
CA ALA A 197 -3.95 -12.88 -2.24
C ALA A 197 -3.21 -11.71 -1.56
N THR A 198 -3.49 -10.49 -2.02
CA THR A 198 -2.99 -9.25 -1.43
C THR A 198 -3.50 -9.08 0.00
N TYR A 199 -4.80 -9.27 0.23
CA TYR A 199 -5.39 -9.25 1.57
C TYR A 199 -4.68 -10.23 2.51
N THR A 200 -4.59 -11.50 2.10
CA THR A 200 -3.98 -12.57 2.91
C THR A 200 -2.53 -12.27 3.27
N PHE A 201 -1.76 -11.73 2.32
CA PHE A 201 -0.39 -11.29 2.58
C PHE A 201 -0.34 -10.22 3.67
N PHE A 202 -1.06 -9.11 3.50
CA PHE A 202 -1.00 -8.00 4.45
C PHE A 202 -1.61 -8.34 5.80
N THR A 203 -2.68 -9.13 5.87
CA THR A 203 -3.20 -9.64 7.15
C THR A 203 -2.14 -10.46 7.88
N SER A 204 -1.43 -11.35 7.18
CA SER A 204 -0.37 -12.16 7.81
C SER A 204 0.85 -11.34 8.23
N LEU A 205 1.20 -10.29 7.46
CA LEU A 205 2.29 -9.38 7.75
C LEU A 205 1.99 -8.47 8.96
N GLU A 206 0.78 -7.91 9.02
CA GLU A 206 0.32 -7.06 10.12
C GLU A 206 0.21 -7.89 11.42
N PHE A 207 -0.28 -9.12 11.32
CA PHE A 207 -0.34 -10.03 12.47
C PHE A 207 1.06 -10.39 13.00
N ASP A 208 2.00 -10.73 12.11
CA ASP A 208 3.40 -11.02 12.50
C ASP A 208 4.05 -9.80 13.15
N SER A 209 3.82 -8.60 12.61
CA SER A 209 4.35 -7.33 13.15
C SER A 209 3.82 -7.00 14.54
N GLY A 210 2.59 -7.40 14.87
CA GLY A 210 1.98 -7.19 16.19
C GLY A 210 2.32 -8.26 17.24
N THR A 211 3.06 -9.31 16.86
CA THR A 211 3.30 -10.50 17.68
C THR A 211 4.65 -10.41 18.40
N ASP A 212 4.69 -9.81 19.60
CA ASP A 212 5.91 -9.67 20.42
C ASP A 212 5.85 -10.49 21.73
N GLY A 213 7.00 -10.99 22.21
CA GLY A 213 7.16 -11.67 23.51
C GLY A 213 7.54 -13.18 23.49
N PRO A 214 7.98 -13.74 24.63
CA PRO A 214 8.61 -15.08 24.72
C PRO A 214 7.67 -16.28 24.51
N PHE A 215 6.39 -16.04 24.27
CA PHE A 215 5.36 -17.06 24.00
C PHE A 215 4.61 -16.79 22.70
N SER A 216 5.09 -15.85 21.90
CA SER A 216 4.49 -15.49 20.63
C SER A 216 4.75 -16.63 19.62
N SER A 217 3.71 -17.03 18.88
CA SER A 217 3.87 -18.04 17.83
C SER A 217 4.39 -17.36 16.58
N ALA A 218 5.47 -17.88 15.99
CA ALA A 218 5.96 -17.38 14.71
C ALA A 218 4.86 -17.50 13.65
N THR A 219 4.45 -16.37 13.09
CA THR A 219 3.51 -16.35 11.96
C THR A 219 4.33 -16.31 10.68
N ILE A 220 4.06 -17.24 9.77
CA ILE A 220 4.71 -17.20 8.47
C ILE A 220 3.90 -16.23 7.60
N VAL A 221 4.51 -15.10 7.26
CA VAL A 221 3.96 -14.17 6.27
C VAL A 221 3.71 -14.94 4.98
N GLN A 222 2.47 -14.90 4.50
CA GLN A 222 2.05 -15.62 3.31
C GLN A 222 2.67 -14.99 2.06
N THR A 223 2.56 -15.66 0.91
CA THR A 223 3.12 -15.21 -0.37
C THR A 223 2.27 -15.77 -1.50
N ASN A 224 2.12 -15.03 -2.60
CA ASN A 224 1.51 -15.54 -3.83
C ASN A 224 2.55 -15.90 -4.91
N ILE A 225 3.84 -15.82 -4.57
CA ILE A 225 4.93 -16.12 -5.49
C ILE A 225 5.27 -17.60 -5.37
N SER A 226 5.22 -18.31 -6.50
CA SER A 226 5.47 -19.75 -6.57
C SER A 226 6.93 -20.12 -6.24
N ASN A 227 7.22 -21.40 -6.10
CA ASN A 227 8.58 -21.94 -5.88
C ASN A 227 9.29 -21.37 -4.64
N GLY A 228 8.52 -21.04 -3.59
CA GLY A 228 9.05 -20.53 -2.32
C GLY A 228 9.54 -19.09 -2.39
N GLY A 229 9.09 -18.31 -3.38
CA GLY A 229 9.36 -16.88 -3.43
C GLY A 229 8.72 -16.14 -2.26
N LEU A 230 9.43 -15.15 -1.71
CA LEU A 230 8.93 -14.31 -0.62
C LEU A 230 8.35 -13.01 -1.16
N GLY A 231 7.39 -12.44 -0.43
CA GLY A 231 6.75 -11.18 -0.79
C GLY A 231 5.40 -11.37 -1.49
N ILE A 232 4.98 -10.34 -2.22
CA ILE A 232 3.67 -10.31 -2.87
C ILE A 232 3.78 -9.65 -4.23
N TRP A 233 3.13 -10.25 -5.24
CA TRP A 233 2.74 -9.58 -6.46
C TRP A 233 1.31 -9.10 -6.30
N CYS A 234 1.07 -7.78 -6.29
CA CYS A 234 -0.22 -7.20 -5.95
C CYS A 234 -0.62 -6.06 -6.89
N GLY A 235 -1.90 -5.99 -7.18
CA GLY A 235 -2.56 -4.91 -7.92
C GLY A 235 -3.57 -4.20 -7.03
N TYR A 236 -3.64 -2.87 -7.16
CA TYR A 236 -4.49 -2.03 -6.34
C TYR A 236 -5.42 -1.21 -7.23
N GLY A 237 -6.73 -1.30 -6.97
CA GLY A 237 -7.68 -0.29 -7.43
C GLY A 237 -7.71 0.85 -6.42
N VAL A 238 -7.27 2.05 -6.79
CA VAL A 238 -7.03 3.15 -5.83
C VAL A 238 -7.92 4.35 -6.08
N THR A 239 -8.46 4.91 -5.00
CA THR A 239 -9.13 6.22 -4.98
C THR A 239 -8.55 7.07 -3.84
N TYR A 240 -8.60 8.39 -4.00
CA TYR A 240 -8.09 9.34 -3.01
C TYR A 240 -9.18 10.31 -2.56
N ASP A 241 -9.20 10.64 -1.28
CA ASP A 241 -10.03 11.70 -0.71
C ASP A 241 -9.18 12.59 0.22
N THR A 242 -9.51 13.87 0.32
CA THR A 242 -8.78 14.86 1.11
C THR A 242 -9.71 15.52 2.11
N VAL A 243 -9.31 15.53 3.37
CA VAL A 243 -10.06 16.13 4.48
C VAL A 243 -9.20 17.17 5.20
N TYR A 244 -9.78 18.34 5.44
CA TYR A 244 -9.20 19.40 6.25
C TYR A 244 -9.74 19.29 7.69
N VAL A 245 -8.85 19.20 8.66
CA VAL A 245 -9.20 18.87 10.04
C VAL A 245 -9.50 20.13 10.85
N GLY A 246 -10.74 20.25 11.34
CA GLY A 246 -11.15 21.35 12.23
C GLY A 246 -11.39 22.69 11.54
N GLU A 247 -11.66 22.68 10.23
CA GLU A 247 -12.20 23.83 9.48
C GLU A 247 -13.72 23.94 9.57
#